data_AF-A0A1E5V2X5-F1
#
_entry.id   AF-A0A1E5V2X5-F1
#
_cell.length_a   1.000
_cell.length_b   1.000
_cell.length_c   1.000
_cell.angle_alpha   90.00
_cell.angle_beta   90.00
_cell.angle_gamma   90.00
#
_symmetry.space_group_name_H-M   'P 1'
#
loop_
_entity.id
_entity.type
_entity.pdbx_description
1 polymer ?
#
loop_
_entity_poly.entity_id
_entity_poly.type
_entity_poly.pdbx_seq_one_letter_code
_entity_poly.pdbx_strand_id
1 'polypeptide(L)'
;MGLSKEQHRSADQQAVLDSQVQLWHHTFGYVKSMALKAALDLGLPDAIHQNGGSATLQQIVTKVTLHPSKIPCLRRLMRVLTVNGVCASLG
;
A
#
# COMPACT_ATOMS: atom_id res chain seq x y z
N MET A 1 -36.63 20.57 -22.53
CA MET A 1 -36.00 20.99 -21.24
C MET A 1 -35.45 19.83 -20.39
N GLY A 2 -35.65 18.54 -20.74
CA GLY A 2 -35.14 17.41 -19.93
C GLY A 2 -33.65 17.06 -20.11
N LEU A 3 -33.11 17.21 -21.33
CA LEU A 3 -31.74 16.78 -21.68
C LEU A 3 -30.63 17.57 -20.95
N SER A 4 -30.84 18.87 -20.70
CA SER A 4 -29.87 19.72 -20.00
C SER A 4 -29.72 19.38 -18.51
N LYS A 5 -30.77 18.80 -17.88
CA LYS A 5 -30.75 18.43 -16.46
C LYS A 5 -30.04 17.09 -16.21
N GLU A 6 -30.15 16.17 -17.16
CA GLU A 6 -29.48 14.86 -17.09
C GLU A 6 -27.95 15.01 -17.24
N GLN A 7 -27.53 15.89 -18.15
CA GLN A 7 -26.10 16.11 -18.45
C GLN A 7 -25.38 16.88 -17.34
N HIS A 8 -26.07 17.83 -16.69
CA HIS A 8 -25.55 18.53 -15.52
C HIS A 8 -25.39 17.59 -14.32
N ARG A 9 -26.40 16.74 -14.04
CA ARG A 9 -26.33 15.73 -12.98
C ARG A 9 -25.17 14.75 -13.17
N SER A 10 -24.87 14.35 -14.41
CA SER A 10 -23.74 13.44 -14.69
C SER A 10 -22.38 14.11 -14.49
N ALA A 11 -22.24 15.40 -14.82
CA ALA A 11 -21.00 16.15 -14.60
C ALA A 11 -20.73 16.38 -13.11
N ASP A 12 -21.76 16.70 -12.33
CA ASP A 12 -21.65 16.85 -10.88
C ASP A 12 -21.28 15.53 -10.20
N GLN A 13 -21.87 14.42 -10.64
CA GLN A 13 -21.51 13.08 -10.14
C GLN A 13 -20.04 12.75 -10.43
N GLN A 14 -19.54 13.08 -11.62
CA GLN A 14 -18.14 12.86 -11.97
C GLN A 14 -17.20 13.73 -11.13
N ALA A 15 -17.54 15.00 -10.89
CA ALA A 15 -16.75 15.89 -10.03
C ALA A 15 -16.68 15.40 -8.57
N VAL A 16 -17.76 14.83 -8.04
CA VAL A 16 -17.75 14.19 -6.71
C VAL A 16 -16.84 12.96 -6.68
N LEU A 17 -16.88 12.11 -7.72
CA LEU A 17 -16.00 10.95 -7.81
C LEU A 17 -14.53 11.35 -7.90
N ASP A 18 -14.20 12.36 -8.72
CA ASP A 18 -12.83 12.83 -8.92
C ASP A 18 -12.27 13.48 -7.64
N SER A 19 -13.07 14.29 -6.95
CA SER A 19 -12.67 14.87 -5.65
C SER A 19 -12.45 13.80 -4.58
N GLN A 20 -13.26 12.75 -4.58
CA GLN A 20 -13.07 11.62 -3.68
C GLN A 20 -11.76 10.87 -4.00
N VAL A 21 -11.46 10.64 -5.27
CA VAL A 21 -10.18 10.02 -5.70
C VAL A 21 -8.98 10.87 -5.24
N GLN A 22 -9.03 12.19 -5.42
CA GLN A 22 -7.96 13.08 -4.95
C GLN A 22 -7.75 13.01 -3.43
N LEU A 23 -8.83 13.01 -2.66
CA LEU A 23 -8.78 12.87 -1.20
C LEU A 23 -8.16 11.52 -0.80
N TRP A 24 -8.55 10.44 -1.48
CA TRP A 24 -7.94 9.13 -1.29
C TRP A 24 -6.45 9.15 -1.59
N HIS A 25 -6.02 9.70 -2.74
CA HIS A 25 -4.59 9.80 -3.08
C HIS A 25 -3.78 10.50 -1.99
N HIS A 26 -4.29 11.62 -1.45
CA HIS A 26 -3.63 12.33 -0.36
C HIS A 26 -3.53 11.48 0.90
N THR A 27 -4.63 10.85 1.30
CA THR A 27 -4.69 9.94 2.47
C THR A 27 -3.77 8.72 2.31
N PHE A 28 -3.72 8.14 1.10
CA PHE A 28 -2.84 7.02 0.76
C PHE A 28 -1.37 7.44 0.74
N GLY A 29 -1.05 8.72 0.51
CA GLY A 29 0.31 9.25 0.65
C GLY A 29 0.85 9.10 2.08
N TYR A 30 0.02 9.38 3.08
CA TYR A 30 0.36 9.14 4.49
C TYR A 30 0.55 7.65 4.78
N VAL A 31 -0.38 6.81 4.31
CA VAL A 31 -0.29 5.34 4.48
C VAL A 31 1.00 4.78 3.87
N LYS A 32 1.40 5.26 2.70
CA LYS A 32 2.67 4.89 2.05
C LYS A 32 3.87 5.25 2.92
N SER A 33 3.89 6.46 3.47
CA SER A 33 4.97 6.94 4.35
C SER A 33 5.05 6.10 5.64
N MET A 34 3.91 5.79 6.25
CA MET A 34 3.84 4.93 7.43
C MET A 34 4.22 3.48 7.14
N ALA A 35 3.83 2.95 5.98
CA ALA A 35 4.25 1.63 5.54
C ALA A 35 5.77 1.55 5.35
N LEU A 36 6.37 2.56 4.73
CA LEU A 36 7.82 2.64 4.55
C LEU A 36 8.53 2.76 5.90
N LYS A 37 8.04 3.62 6.80
CA LYS A 37 8.58 3.73 8.17
C LYS A 37 8.53 2.39 8.90
N ALA A 38 7.39 1.71 8.88
CA ALA A 38 7.25 0.39 9.48
C ALA A 38 8.20 -0.64 8.86
N ALA A 39 8.44 -0.59 7.55
CA ALA A 39 9.40 -1.45 6.87
C ALA A 39 10.84 -1.23 7.38
N LEU A 40 11.23 0.03 7.60
CA LEU A 40 12.52 0.40 8.16
C LEU A 40 12.64 -0.03 9.62
N ASP A 41 11.63 0.26 10.45
CA ASP A 41 11.61 -0.07 11.88
C ASP A 41 11.66 -1.60 12.11
N LEU A 42 11.12 -2.38 11.17
CA LEU A 42 11.18 -3.84 11.18
C LEU A 42 12.49 -4.40 10.56
N GLY A 43 13.38 -3.55 10.04
CA GLY A 43 14.63 -4.00 9.41
C GLY A 43 14.41 -4.79 8.12
N LEU A 44 13.31 -4.55 7.40
CA LEU A 44 13.02 -5.25 6.14
C LEU A 44 14.09 -5.06 5.06
N PRO A 45 14.66 -3.86 4.85
CA PRO A 45 15.72 -3.69 3.85
C PRO A 45 16.94 -4.56 4.15
N ASP A 46 17.36 -4.62 5.40
CA ASP A 46 18.50 -5.43 5.83
C ASP A 46 18.20 -6.93 5.68
N ALA A 47 16.97 -7.35 6.01
CA ALA A 47 16.53 -8.72 5.79
C ALA A 47 16.54 -9.08 4.28
N ILE A 48 16.09 -8.18 3.40
CA ILE A 48 16.12 -8.40 1.94
C ILE A 48 17.56 -8.43 1.43
N HIS A 49 18.40 -7.48 1.85
CA HIS A 49 19.79 -7.39 1.41
C HIS A 49 20.61 -8.63 1.80
N GLN A 50 20.44 -9.14 3.02
CA GLN A 50 21.11 -10.34 3.51
C GLN A 50 20.70 -11.62 2.77
N ASN A 51 19.53 -11.63 2.11
CA ASN A 51 19.09 -12.75 1.28
C ASN A 51 19.43 -12.54 -0.22
N GLY A 52 20.37 -11.64 -0.54
CA GLY A 52 20.81 -11.40 -1.92
C GLY A 52 19.85 -10.53 -2.74
N GLY A 53 19.04 -9.69 -2.08
CA GLY A 53 18.12 -8.77 -2.74
C GLY A 53 16.72 -9.33 -2.99
N SER A 54 16.48 -10.61 -2.66
CA SER A 54 15.16 -11.24 -2.67
C SER A 54 14.95 -11.99 -1.37
N ALA A 55 13.87 -11.69 -0.65
CA ALA A 55 13.53 -12.41 0.57
C ALA A 55 12.07 -12.89 0.53
N THR A 56 11.87 -14.15 0.88
CA THR A 56 10.54 -14.71 1.10
C THR A 56 9.96 -14.21 2.41
N LEU A 57 8.62 -14.23 2.53
CA LEU A 57 7.94 -13.84 3.77
C LEU A 57 8.46 -14.63 4.99
N GLN A 58 8.80 -15.91 4.82
CA GLN A 58 9.34 -16.74 5.90
C GLN A 58 10.71 -16.27 6.35
N GLN A 59 11.63 -15.95 5.42
CA GLN A 59 12.95 -15.39 5.74
C GLN A 59 12.85 -14.03 6.44
N ILE A 60 11.85 -13.24 6.08
CA ILE A 60 11.58 -11.97 6.77
C ILE A 60 11.04 -12.24 8.18
N VAL A 61 10.05 -13.13 8.34
CA VAL A 61 9.48 -13.44 9.66
C VAL A 61 10.54 -13.98 10.62
N THR A 62 11.46 -14.83 10.15
CA THR A 62 12.55 -15.37 10.97
C THR A 62 13.56 -14.29 11.37
N LYS A 63 13.87 -13.33 10.49
CA LYS A 63 14.76 -12.19 10.79
C LYS A 63 14.15 -11.20 11.77
N VAL A 64 12.87 -10.86 11.60
CA VAL A 64 12.19 -9.84 12.40
C VAL A 64 11.65 -10.40 13.72
N THR A 65 11.75 -11.72 13.94
CA THR A 65 11.31 -12.41 15.17
C THR A 65 9.88 -12.04 15.58
N LEU A 66 8.96 -12.06 14.61
CA LEU A 66 7.57 -11.67 14.83
C LEU A 66 6.78 -12.77 15.53
N HIS A 67 5.95 -12.37 16.50
CA HIS A 67 4.95 -13.27 17.08
C HIS A 67 3.98 -13.75 15.97
N PRO A 68 3.57 -15.04 15.95
CA PRO A 68 2.73 -15.60 14.89
C PRO A 68 1.45 -14.81 14.60
N SER A 69 0.86 -14.17 15.62
CA SER A 69 -0.35 -13.34 15.47
C SER A 69 -0.14 -12.09 14.60
N LYS A 70 1.10 -11.63 14.40
CA LYS A 70 1.43 -10.45 13.59
C LYS A 70 1.89 -10.77 12.17
N ILE A 71 2.03 -12.06 11.83
CA ILE A 71 2.36 -12.50 10.46
C ILE A 71 1.34 -11.99 9.42
N PRO A 72 0.01 -12.02 9.67
CA PRO A 72 -0.96 -11.45 8.74
C PRO A 72 -0.78 -9.94 8.54
N CYS A 73 -0.40 -9.21 9.60
CA CYS A 73 -0.12 -7.78 9.53
C CYS A 73 1.10 -7.49 8.66
N LEU A 74 2.18 -8.25 8.85
CA LEU A 74 3.38 -8.14 7.99
C LEU A 74 3.05 -8.44 6.53
N ARG A 75 2.26 -9.49 6.25
CA ARG A 75 1.82 -9.80 4.88
C ARG A 75 1.05 -8.64 4.25
N ARG A 76 0.17 -7.99 5.02
CA ARG A 76 -0.59 -6.82 4.56
C ARG A 76 0.32 -5.62 4.32
N LEU A 77 1.31 -5.40 5.18
CA LEU A 77 2.34 -4.37 5.01
C LEU A 77 3.14 -4.59 3.72
N MET A 78 3.65 -5.81 3.50
CA MET A 78 4.39 -6.15 2.28
C MET A 78 3.56 -5.91 1.02
N ARG A 79 2.26 -6.28 1.04
CA ARG A 79 1.36 -6.00 -0.09
C ARG A 79 1.20 -4.50 -0.35
N VAL A 80 1.07 -3.69 0.69
CA VAL A 80 1.02 -2.23 0.56
C VAL A 80 2.32 -1.70 -0.06
N LEU A 81 3.49 -2.19 0.39
CA LEU A 81 4.78 -1.81 -0.18
C LEU A 81 4.88 -2.20 -1.67
N THR A 82 4.37 -3.38 -2.05
CA THR A 82 4.35 -3.83 -3.46
C THR A 82 3.43 -3.00 -4.33
N VAL A 83 2.21 -2.74 -3.89
CA VAL A 83 1.26 -1.88 -4.64
C VAL A 83 1.80 -0.46 -4.82
N ASN A 84 2.60 0.02 -3.87
CA ASN A 84 3.27 1.32 -3.96
C ASN A 84 4.61 1.30 -4.69
N GLY A 85 5.03 0.17 -5.26
CA GLY A 85 6.27 0.03 -6.05
C GLY A 85 7.57 -0.01 -5.25
N VAL A 86 7.51 -0.18 -3.93
CA VAL A 86 8.69 -0.21 -3.04
C VAL A 86 9.34 -1.60 -3.03
N CYS A 87 8.55 -2.67 -3.13
CA CYS A 87 9.03 -4.05 -3.18
C CYS A 87 8.39 -4.79 -4.35
N ALA A 88 9.11 -5.71 -5.00
CA ALA A 88 8.50 -6.60 -5.98
C ALA A 88 8.11 -7.93 -5.32
N SER A 89 6.94 -8.49 -5.65
CA SER A 89 6.66 -9.91 -5.39
C SER A 89 7.10 -10.71 -6.61
N LEU A 90 8.06 -11.62 -6.46
CA LEU A 90 8.22 -12.67 -7.48
C LEU A 90 7.00 -13.60 -7.37
N GLY A 91 6.22 -13.66 -8.44
CA GLY A 91 5.09 -14.58 -8.59
C GLY A 91 5.55 -16.01 -8.81
#